data_AF-A0A380EIL0-F1
#
_entry.id   AF-A0A380EIL0-F1
#
_cell.length_a   1.000
_cell.length_b   1.000
_cell.length_c   1.000
_cell.angle_alpha   90.00
_cell.angle_beta   90.00
_cell.angle_gamma   90.00
#
_symmetry.space_group_name_H-M   'P 1'
#
loop_
_entity.id
_entity.type
_entity.pdbx_description
1 polymer ?
#
loop_
_entity_poly.entity_id
_entity_poly.type
_entity_poly.pdbx_seq_one_letter_code
_entity_poly.pdbx_strand_id
1 'polypeptide(L)'
;MVFTLYQSFQFLNLQMTYKNKQLGTTILSEISNGAPCNQILSLIGYSDTIVMQVYLAERFGNIIDVLEETVNYMKVNRKSEQRLLKTLQYPLILVSIFIAMIIILNLTVIPQFQQLYTSMNIQLSSFQKTLSFFITSLPTIIVVMLIIVSMLAIIMKLIYNNLNMLNKDKLCDETTANIRLFPII
;
A
#
# COMPACT_ATOMS: atom_id res chain seq x y z
N MET A 1 -14.17 -33.86 -8.12
CA MET A 1 -13.04 -34.56 -7.46
C MET A 1 -12.61 -33.68 -6.30
N VAL A 2 -12.70 -34.16 -5.06
CA VAL A 2 -12.27 -33.39 -3.89
C VAL A 2 -10.77 -33.63 -3.73
N PHE A 3 -9.98 -32.57 -3.83
CA PHE A 3 -8.53 -32.63 -3.62
C PHE A 3 -8.21 -32.54 -2.14
N THR A 4 -7.13 -33.19 -1.70
CA THR A 4 -6.59 -32.94 -0.36
C THR A 4 -5.93 -31.56 -0.32
N LEU A 5 -5.75 -31.02 0.89
CA LEU A 5 -5.05 -29.75 1.10
C LEU A 5 -3.64 -29.79 0.45
N TYR A 6 -2.92 -30.88 0.65
CA TYR A 6 -1.60 -31.11 0.05
C TYR A 6 -1.63 -31.04 -1.48
N GLN A 7 -2.55 -31.79 -2.12
CA GLN A 7 -2.68 -31.79 -3.58
C GLN A 7 -3.04 -30.41 -4.13
N SER A 8 -3.88 -29.68 -3.40
CA SER A 8 -4.29 -28.32 -3.76
C SER A 8 -3.08 -27.37 -3.74
N PHE A 9 -2.28 -27.39 -2.68
CA PHE A 9 -1.07 -26.57 -2.60
C PHE A 9 0.05 -27.03 -3.56
N GLN A 10 0.15 -28.33 -3.83
CA GLN A 10 1.05 -28.86 -4.84
C GLN A 10 0.72 -28.30 -6.22
N PHE A 11 -0.56 -28.26 -6.59
CA PHE A 11 -1.00 -27.65 -7.84
C PHE A 11 -0.78 -26.14 -7.87
N LEU A 12 -1.09 -25.44 -6.78
CA LEU A 12 -0.86 -23.99 -6.67
C LEU A 12 0.63 -23.62 -6.82
N ASN A 13 1.53 -24.43 -6.25
CA ASN A 13 2.98 -24.24 -6.38
C ASN A 13 3.47 -24.27 -7.83
N LEU A 14 2.76 -24.95 -8.74
CA LEU A 14 3.10 -24.99 -10.16
C LEU A 14 2.74 -23.67 -10.89
N GLN A 15 1.77 -22.92 -10.36
CA GLN A 15 1.29 -21.67 -10.96
C GLN A 15 1.85 -20.41 -10.28
N MET A 16 2.29 -20.51 -9.03
CA MET A 16 2.73 -19.36 -8.24
C MET A 16 4.23 -19.11 -8.34
N THR A 17 4.61 -17.86 -8.62
CA THR A 17 6.00 -17.40 -8.55
C THR A 17 6.28 -16.82 -7.16
N TYR A 18 6.86 -17.62 -6.27
CA TYR A 18 7.27 -17.16 -4.94
C TYR A 18 8.52 -16.28 -5.00
N LYS A 19 8.54 -15.19 -4.23
CA LYS A 19 9.74 -14.34 -4.07
C LYS A 19 10.90 -15.11 -3.44
N ASN A 20 10.60 -16.04 -2.53
CA ASN A 20 11.56 -17.01 -1.99
C ASN A 20 11.34 -18.37 -2.68
N LYS A 21 12.36 -18.86 -3.39
CA LYS A 21 12.32 -20.13 -4.14
C LYS A 21 12.09 -21.36 -3.23
N GLN A 22 12.41 -21.28 -1.95
CA GLN A 22 12.23 -22.37 -0.98
C GLN A 22 10.84 -22.38 -0.34
N LEU A 23 10.05 -21.31 -0.47
CA LEU A 23 8.77 -21.18 0.24
C LEU A 23 7.76 -22.26 -0.18
N GLY A 24 7.70 -22.60 -1.48
CA GLY A 24 6.82 -23.66 -1.97
C GLY A 24 7.15 -25.04 -1.39
N THR A 25 8.45 -25.36 -1.25
CA THR A 25 8.88 -26.63 -0.63
C THR A 25 8.63 -26.65 0.88
N THR A 26 8.81 -25.51 1.57
CA THR A 26 8.46 -25.38 2.99
C THR A 26 6.97 -25.59 3.21
N ILE A 27 6.11 -24.97 2.40
CA ILE A 27 4.65 -25.16 2.50
C ILE A 27 4.26 -26.64 2.40
N LEU A 28 4.78 -27.36 1.41
CA LEU A 28 4.44 -28.78 1.24
C LEU A 28 4.96 -29.64 2.41
N SER A 29 6.14 -29.31 2.94
CA SER A 29 6.70 -29.97 4.12
C SER A 29 5.82 -29.74 5.35
N GLU A 30 5.42 -28.50 5.63
CA GLU A 30 4.54 -28.17 6.76
C GLU A 30 3.19 -28.88 6.66
N ILE A 31 2.57 -28.89 5.48
CA ILE A 31 1.30 -29.61 5.28
C ILE A 31 1.49 -31.12 5.50
N SER A 32 2.60 -31.70 5.04
CA SER A 32 2.89 -33.13 5.27
C SER A 32 3.13 -33.47 6.75
N ASN A 33 3.57 -32.49 7.54
CA ASN A 33 3.73 -32.60 8.99
C ASN A 33 2.41 -32.36 9.75
N GLY A 34 1.29 -32.13 9.05
CA GLY A 34 -0.03 -31.92 9.65
C GLY A 34 -0.34 -30.46 9.98
N ALA A 35 0.40 -29.50 9.42
CA ALA A 35 0.08 -28.09 9.63
C ALA A 35 -1.31 -27.73 9.04
N PRO A 36 -2.14 -27.00 9.79
CA PRO A 36 -3.43 -26.50 9.31
C PRO A 36 -3.26 -25.44 8.20
N CYS A 37 -4.30 -25.26 7.39
CA CYS A 37 -4.35 -24.31 6.29
C CYS A 37 -4.11 -22.87 6.76
N ASN A 38 -4.68 -22.47 7.91
CA ASN A 38 -4.49 -21.12 8.46
C ASN A 38 -2.99 -20.74 8.64
N GLN A 39 -2.17 -21.69 9.07
CA GLN A 39 -0.73 -21.52 9.31
C GLN A 39 0.00 -21.35 7.99
N ILE A 40 -0.40 -22.09 6.96
CA ILE A 40 0.14 -21.95 5.60
C ILE A 40 -0.20 -20.56 5.02
N LEU A 41 -1.43 -20.07 5.20
CA LEU A 41 -1.79 -18.70 4.78
C LEU A 41 -0.98 -17.64 5.53
N SER A 42 -0.74 -17.82 6.83
CA SER A 42 0.12 -16.92 7.60
C SER A 42 1.56 -16.91 7.05
N LEU A 43 2.12 -18.10 6.73
CA LEU A 43 3.46 -18.23 6.15
C LEU A 43 3.60 -17.53 4.79
N ILE A 44 2.53 -17.56 3.97
CA ILE A 44 2.49 -16.87 2.67
C ILE A 44 2.41 -15.34 2.83
N GLY A 45 1.92 -14.85 3.98
CA GLY A 45 1.80 -13.42 4.31
C GLY A 45 0.41 -12.84 4.07
N TYR A 46 -0.64 -13.65 4.19
CA TYR A 46 -2.02 -13.14 4.26
C TYR A 46 -2.26 -12.38 5.58
N SER A 47 -3.23 -11.45 5.59
CA SER A 47 -3.54 -10.67 6.79
C SER A 47 -4.15 -11.52 7.90
N ASP A 48 -3.97 -11.07 9.15
CA ASP A 48 -4.52 -11.74 10.34
C ASP A 48 -6.03 -11.98 10.25
N THR A 49 -6.77 -11.08 9.60
CA THR A 49 -8.21 -11.24 9.35
C THR A 49 -8.52 -12.46 8.49
N ILE A 50 -7.75 -12.67 7.42
CA ILE A 50 -7.91 -13.82 6.51
C ILE A 50 -7.51 -15.11 7.22
N VAL A 51 -6.38 -15.09 7.95
CA VAL A 51 -5.91 -16.24 8.73
C VAL A 51 -6.94 -16.64 9.78
N MET A 52 -7.53 -15.67 10.49
CA MET A 52 -8.57 -15.90 11.49
C MET A 52 -9.85 -16.49 10.89
N GLN A 53 -10.29 -16.01 9.72
CA GLN A 53 -11.46 -16.57 9.02
C GLN A 53 -11.25 -18.06 8.69
N VAL A 54 -10.08 -18.41 8.14
CA VAL A 54 -9.74 -19.80 7.82
C VAL A 54 -9.60 -20.66 9.07
N TYR A 55 -8.99 -20.14 10.15
CA TYR A 55 -8.89 -20.85 11.43
C TYR A 55 -10.26 -21.26 11.98
N LEU A 56 -11.21 -20.32 12.01
CA LEU A 56 -12.57 -20.61 12.47
C LEU A 56 -13.22 -21.65 11.56
N ALA A 57 -13.02 -21.54 10.25
CA ALA A 57 -13.60 -22.45 9.30
C ALA A 57 -13.07 -23.88 9.40
N GLU A 58 -11.77 -24.03 9.68
CA GLU A 58 -11.14 -25.32 9.98
C GLU A 58 -11.70 -25.94 11.26
N ARG A 59 -11.90 -25.12 12.29
CA ARG A 59 -12.43 -25.58 13.59
C ARG A 59 -13.90 -25.99 13.52
N PHE A 60 -14.71 -25.31 12.70
CA PHE A 60 -16.15 -25.60 12.56
C PHE A 60 -16.47 -26.54 11.37
N GLY A 61 -15.46 -26.93 10.58
CA GLY A 61 -15.62 -27.90 9.50
C GLY A 61 -16.26 -27.34 8.22
N ASN A 62 -16.29 -26.02 8.04
CA ASN A 62 -16.90 -25.34 6.89
C ASN A 62 -15.86 -24.56 6.04
N ILE A 63 -14.63 -25.07 5.98
CA ILE A 63 -13.50 -24.43 5.27
C ILE A 63 -13.79 -24.08 3.81
N ILE A 64 -14.53 -24.92 3.09
CA ILE A 64 -14.80 -24.73 1.65
C ILE A 64 -15.63 -23.46 1.44
N ASP A 65 -16.73 -23.31 2.18
CA ASP A 65 -17.67 -22.19 2.04
C ASP A 65 -17.03 -20.88 2.50
N VAL A 66 -16.33 -20.90 3.65
CA VAL A 66 -15.68 -19.71 4.20
C VAL A 66 -14.54 -19.26 3.29
N LEU A 67 -13.77 -20.19 2.72
CA LEU A 67 -12.68 -19.82 1.81
C LEU A 67 -13.22 -19.15 0.54
N GLU A 68 -14.37 -19.59 0.02
CA GLU A 68 -15.06 -18.92 -1.09
C GLU A 68 -15.51 -17.50 -0.72
N GLU A 69 -16.09 -17.34 0.48
CA GLU A 69 -16.49 -16.02 1.00
C GLU A 69 -15.28 -15.09 1.18
N THR A 70 -14.19 -15.59 1.77
CA THR A 70 -12.93 -14.85 1.95
C THR A 70 -12.37 -14.40 0.60
N VAL A 71 -12.40 -15.26 -0.43
CA VAL A 71 -11.97 -14.89 -1.78
C VAL A 71 -12.85 -13.78 -2.36
N ASN A 72 -14.16 -13.83 -2.15
CA ASN A 72 -15.08 -12.78 -2.61
C ASN A 72 -14.83 -11.46 -1.87
N TYR A 73 -14.62 -11.50 -0.56
CA TYR A 73 -14.22 -10.34 0.23
C TYR A 73 -12.93 -9.71 -0.32
N MET A 74 -11.89 -10.51 -0.58
CA MET A 74 -10.64 -10.02 -1.16
C MET A 74 -10.83 -9.40 -2.55
N LYS A 75 -11.67 -9.99 -3.41
CA LYS A 75 -11.99 -9.45 -4.74
C LYS A 75 -12.67 -8.09 -4.64
N VAL A 76 -13.63 -7.95 -3.72
CA VAL A 76 -14.31 -6.67 -3.48
C VAL A 76 -13.34 -5.63 -2.97
N ASN A 77 -12.48 -5.98 -2.00
CA ASN A 77 -11.48 -5.04 -1.47
C ASN A 77 -10.51 -4.57 -2.57
N ARG A 78 -9.97 -5.48 -3.39
CA ARG A 78 -9.11 -5.12 -4.53
C ARG A 78 -9.82 -4.24 -5.55
N LYS A 79 -11.10 -4.49 -5.82
CA LYS A 79 -11.90 -3.66 -6.74
C LYS A 79 -12.08 -2.25 -6.18
N SER A 80 -12.29 -2.11 -4.87
CA SER A 80 -12.37 -0.82 -4.19
C SER A 80 -11.05 -0.05 -4.28
N GLU A 81 -9.92 -0.69 -3.97
CA GLU A 81 -8.59 -0.08 -4.12
C GLU A 81 -8.32 0.40 -5.55
N GLN A 82 -8.61 -0.45 -6.55
CA GLN A 82 -8.45 -0.08 -7.96
C GLN A 82 -9.35 1.08 -8.37
N ARG A 83 -10.58 1.14 -7.85
CA ARG A 83 -11.50 2.27 -8.09
C ARG A 83 -10.93 3.56 -7.49
N LEU A 84 -10.42 3.52 -6.27
CA LEU A 84 -9.79 4.68 -5.63
C LEU A 84 -8.60 5.19 -6.46
N LEU A 85 -7.71 4.29 -6.89
CA LEU A 85 -6.56 4.65 -7.73
C LEU A 85 -7.01 5.28 -9.06
N LYS A 86 -8.02 4.71 -9.71
CA LYS A 86 -8.58 5.25 -10.96
C LYS A 86 -9.21 6.63 -10.75
N THR A 87 -9.95 6.84 -9.65
CA THR A 87 -10.56 8.13 -9.34
C THR A 87 -9.51 9.21 -9.06
N LEU A 88 -8.40 8.85 -8.41
CA LEU A 88 -7.31 9.79 -8.11
C LEU A 88 -6.42 10.11 -9.32
N GLN A 89 -6.39 9.24 -10.33
CA GLN A 89 -5.61 9.46 -11.55
C GLN A 89 -6.01 10.75 -12.27
N TYR A 90 -7.31 11.04 -12.36
CA TYR A 90 -7.82 12.23 -13.06
C TYR A 90 -7.41 13.55 -12.36
N PRO A 91 -7.67 13.74 -11.04
CA PRO A 91 -7.19 14.90 -10.30
C PRO A 91 -5.67 15.11 -10.42
N LEU A 92 -4.86 14.04 -10.39
CA LEU A 92 -3.40 14.16 -10.50
C LEU A 92 -2.95 14.75 -11.84
N ILE A 93 -3.54 14.29 -12.95
CA ILE A 93 -3.25 14.83 -14.28
C ILE A 93 -3.67 16.30 -14.36
N LEU A 94 -4.87 16.63 -13.87
CA LEU A 94 -5.39 17.99 -13.90
C LEU A 94 -4.53 18.96 -13.07
N VAL A 95 -4.16 18.57 -11.85
CA VAL A 95 -3.26 19.35 -10.98
C VAL A 95 -1.88 19.52 -11.63
N SER A 96 -1.34 18.48 -12.28
CA SER A 96 -0.08 18.56 -12.99
C SER A 96 -0.10 19.60 -14.11
N ILE A 97 -1.16 19.60 -14.94
CA ILE A 97 -1.34 20.59 -16.00
C ILE A 97 -1.48 21.99 -15.41
N PHE A 98 -2.24 22.14 -14.32
CA PHE A 98 -2.44 23.43 -13.66
C PHE A 98 -1.14 24.00 -13.09
N ILE A 99 -0.31 23.16 -12.45
CA ILE A 99 1.02 23.57 -11.95
C ILE A 99 1.91 24.00 -13.12
N ALA A 100 1.93 23.23 -14.21
CA ALA A 100 2.71 23.58 -15.40
C ALA A 100 2.27 24.93 -15.98
N MET A 101 0.96 25.19 -16.03
CA MET A 101 0.42 26.48 -16.47
C MET A 101 0.89 27.64 -15.60
N ILE A 102 0.85 27.49 -14.26
CA ILE A 102 1.34 28.51 -13.33
C ILE A 102 2.84 28.79 -13.53
N ILE A 103 3.65 27.74 -13.73
CA ILE A 103 5.08 27.88 -13.99
C ILE A 103 5.33 28.68 -15.26
N ILE A 104 4.60 28.38 -16.35
CA ILE A 104 4.72 29.10 -17.62
C ILE A 104 4.34 30.58 -17.42
N LEU A 105 3.20 30.86 -16.78
CA LEU A 105 2.75 32.23 -16.50
C LEU A 105 3.82 33.03 -15.74
N ASN A 106 4.44 32.39 -14.74
CA ASN A 106 5.47 33.02 -13.92
C ASN A 106 6.75 33.32 -14.72
N LEU A 107 7.21 32.38 -15.54
CA LEU A 107 8.46 32.52 -16.30
C LEU A 107 8.35 33.44 -17.52
N THR A 108 7.17 33.58 -18.12
CA THR A 108 7.00 34.34 -19.38
C THR A 108 6.10 35.55 -19.21
N VAL A 109 4.87 35.35 -18.73
CA VAL A 109 3.83 36.40 -18.75
C VAL A 109 4.14 37.49 -17.71
N ILE A 110 4.44 37.12 -16.47
CA ILE A 110 4.75 38.09 -15.41
C ILE A 110 5.94 39.00 -15.77
N PRO A 111 7.10 38.49 -16.21
CA PRO A 111 8.24 39.36 -16.55
C PRO A 111 7.95 40.26 -17.75
N GLN A 112 7.18 39.80 -18.75
CA GLN A 112 6.78 40.64 -19.87
C GLN A 112 5.92 41.83 -19.42
N PHE A 113 4.95 41.60 -18.51
CA PHE A 113 4.18 42.70 -17.93
C PHE A 113 5.06 43.69 -17.16
N GLN A 114 6.02 43.20 -16.35
CA GLN A 114 6.95 44.07 -15.62
C GLN A 114 7.80 44.95 -16.55
N GLN A 115 8.28 44.39 -17.66
CA GLN A 115 9.01 45.14 -18.69
C GLN A 115 8.16 46.24 -19.32
N LEU A 116 6.90 45.93 -19.67
CA LEU A 116 5.97 46.92 -20.24
C LEU A 116 5.73 48.08 -19.26
N TYR A 117 5.41 47.80 -17.99
CA TYR A 117 5.16 48.85 -16.99
C TYR A 117 6.39 49.73 -16.74
N THR A 118 7.59 49.14 -16.74
CA THR A 118 8.85 49.88 -16.56
C THR A 118 9.13 50.78 -17.76
N SER A 119 8.86 50.32 -18.99
CA SER A 119 9.02 51.13 -20.21
C SER A 119 8.09 52.35 -20.26
N MET A 120 6.93 52.28 -19.58
CA MET A 120 5.97 53.37 -19.47
C MET A 120 6.26 54.34 -18.31
N ASN A 121 7.34 54.16 -17.54
CA ASN A 121 7.64 54.90 -16.31
C ASN A 121 6.52 54.85 -15.26
N ILE A 122 5.68 53.81 -15.29
CA ILE A 122 4.61 53.62 -14.31
C ILE A 122 5.22 52.95 -13.09
N GLN A 123 5.29 53.67 -11.97
CA GLN A 123 5.72 53.08 -10.71
C GLN A 123 4.66 52.06 -10.25
N LEU A 124 5.08 50.82 -10.05
CA LEU A 124 4.20 49.79 -9.51
C LEU A 124 3.75 50.16 -8.09
N SER A 125 2.43 50.20 -7.89
CA SER A 125 1.83 50.40 -6.57
C SER A 125 2.23 49.28 -5.60
N SER A 126 2.26 49.57 -4.30
CA SER A 126 2.58 48.58 -3.25
C SER A 126 1.70 47.33 -3.34
N PHE A 127 0.43 47.47 -3.74
CA PHE A 127 -0.47 46.33 -3.96
C PHE A 127 0.02 45.41 -5.08
N GLN A 128 0.51 45.98 -6.19
CA GLN A 128 1.00 45.21 -7.34
C GLN A 128 2.29 44.45 -7.01
N LYS A 129 3.19 45.04 -6.19
CA LYS A 129 4.40 44.36 -5.71
C LYS A 129 4.07 43.15 -4.84
N THR A 130 3.15 43.31 -3.88
CA THR A 130 2.70 42.19 -3.02
C THR A 130 2.03 41.10 -3.83
N LEU A 131 1.16 41.46 -4.77
CA LEU A 131 0.49 40.50 -5.64
C LEU A 131 1.48 39.73 -6.52
N SER A 132 2.45 40.43 -7.12
CA SER A 132 3.49 39.79 -7.93
C SER A 132 4.30 38.81 -7.09
N PHE A 133 4.73 39.19 -5.87
CA PHE A 133 5.48 38.32 -4.97
C PHE A 133 4.70 37.04 -4.60
N PHE A 134 3.40 37.18 -4.32
CA PHE A 134 2.51 36.06 -4.00
C PHE A 134 2.35 35.10 -5.18
N ILE A 135 2.12 35.62 -6.39
CA ILE A 135 1.99 34.79 -7.60
C ILE A 135 3.33 34.10 -7.93
N THR A 136 4.47 34.77 -7.76
CA THR A 136 5.78 34.13 -8.00
C THR A 136 6.09 33.00 -7.01
N SER A 137 5.56 33.09 -5.78
CA SER A 137 5.80 32.12 -4.71
C SER A 137 4.82 30.93 -4.72
N LEU A 138 3.69 31.05 -5.42
CA LEU A 138 2.68 29.98 -5.53
C LEU A 138 3.24 28.63 -6.03
N PRO A 139 3.98 28.57 -7.16
CA PRO A 139 4.48 27.29 -7.67
C PRO A 139 5.49 26.62 -6.71
N THR A 140 6.35 27.39 -6.04
CA THR A 140 7.31 26.83 -5.08
C THR A 140 6.61 26.28 -3.85
N ILE A 141 5.59 26.98 -3.32
CA ILE A 141 4.76 26.49 -2.21
C ILE A 141 4.05 25.19 -2.58
N ILE A 142 3.45 25.11 -3.78
CA ILE A 142 2.76 23.89 -4.24
C ILE A 142 3.74 22.72 -4.35
N VAL A 143 4.93 22.92 -4.94
CA VAL A 143 5.94 21.86 -5.07
C VAL A 143 6.42 21.38 -3.70
N VAL A 144 6.70 22.29 -2.76
CA VAL A 144 7.10 21.93 -1.39
C VAL A 144 6.00 21.14 -0.67
N MET A 145 4.73 21.56 -0.81
CA MET A 145 3.59 20.87 -0.22
C MET A 145 3.46 19.43 -0.78
N LEU A 146 3.66 19.26 -2.09
CA LEU A 146 3.66 17.96 -2.76
C LEU A 146 4.79 17.05 -2.27
N ILE A 147 5.99 17.59 -2.04
CA ILE A 147 7.13 16.86 -1.45
C ILE A 147 6.82 16.43 -0.02
N ILE A 148 6.23 17.31 0.81
CA ILE A 148 5.85 16.99 2.19
C ILE A 148 4.83 15.85 2.21
N VAL A 149 3.79 15.92 1.38
CA VAL A 149 2.77 14.86 1.28
C VAL A 149 3.39 13.54 0.81
N SER A 150 4.29 13.57 -0.16
CA SER A 150 5.01 12.38 -0.63
C SER A 150 5.89 11.77 0.48
N MET A 151 6.64 12.59 1.20
CA MET A 151 7.44 12.18 2.36
C MET A 151 6.57 11.54 3.45
N LEU A 152 5.45 12.17 3.82
CA LEU A 152 4.52 11.62 4.81
C LEU A 152 3.94 10.28 4.36
N ALA A 153 3.57 10.14 3.08
CA ALA A 153 3.08 8.87 2.54
C ALA A 153 4.15 7.77 2.57
N ILE A 154 5.41 8.11 2.27
CA ILE A 154 6.55 7.19 2.36
C ILE A 154 6.77 6.77 3.82
N ILE A 155 6.76 7.72 4.76
CA ILE A 155 6.91 7.44 6.19
C ILE A 155 5.77 6.54 6.68
N MET A 156 4.52 6.82 6.32
CA MET A 156 3.37 5.98 6.65
C MET A 156 3.52 4.56 6.08
N LYS A 157 4.00 4.43 4.84
CA LYS A 157 4.31 3.14 4.21
C LYS A 157 5.43 2.39 4.93
N LEU A 158 6.48 3.10 5.36
CA LEU A 158 7.61 2.54 6.10
C LEU A 158 7.18 2.08 7.49
N ILE A 159 6.38 2.87 8.21
CA ILE A 159 5.83 2.51 9.54
C ILE A 159 4.93 1.29 9.41
N TYR A 160 4.02 1.26 8.42
CA TYR A 160 3.16 0.10 8.18
C TYR A 160 3.98 -1.17 7.88
N ASN A 161 5.02 -1.05 7.04
CA ASN A 161 5.90 -2.18 6.74
C ASN A 161 6.72 -2.62 7.97
N ASN A 162 7.11 -1.70 8.84
CA ASN A 162 7.88 -2.01 10.06
C ASN A 162 7.01 -2.62 11.17
N LEU A 163 5.77 -2.15 11.35
CA LEU A 163 4.80 -2.77 12.28
C LEU A 163 4.44 -4.19 11.86
N ASN A 164 4.33 -4.45 10.56
CA ASN A 164 4.18 -5.80 10.01
C ASN A 164 5.39 -6.70 10.32
N MET A 165 6.59 -6.12 10.47
CA MET A 165 7.82 -6.85 10.83
C MET A 165 7.87 -7.17 12.33
N LEU A 166 7.51 -6.23 13.21
CA LEU A 166 7.48 -6.41 14.66
C LEU A 166 6.38 -7.38 15.13
N ASN A 167 5.26 -7.48 14.41
CA ASN A 167 4.23 -8.47 14.70
C ASN A 167 4.72 -9.90 14.36
N LYS A 168 5.61 -10.02 13.37
CA LYS A 168 6.20 -11.31 12.97
C LYS A 168 7.17 -11.86 14.02
N ASP A 169 7.91 -10.99 14.71
CA ASP A 169 8.84 -11.40 15.77
C ASP A 169 8.13 -11.75 17.08
N LYS A 170 7.03 -11.05 17.43
CA LYS A 170 6.24 -11.38 18.64
C LYS A 170 5.51 -12.73 18.57
N LEU A 171 5.09 -13.18 17.39
CA LEU A 171 4.53 -14.51 17.18
C LEU A 171 5.56 -15.65 17.39
N CYS A 172 6.86 -15.36 17.22
CA CYS A 172 7.94 -16.33 17.47
C CYS A 172 8.29 -16.46 18.97
N ASP A 173 8.10 -15.42 19.77
CA ASP A 173 8.40 -15.46 21.21
C ASP A 173 7.27 -16.11 22.04
N GLU A 174 5.99 -15.91 21.68
CA GLU A 174 4.89 -16.57 22.41
C GLU A 174 4.80 -18.08 22.15
N THR A 175 5.17 -18.54 20.95
CA THR A 175 5.21 -19.98 20.63
C THR A 175 6.40 -20.70 21.27
N THR A 176 7.53 -20.02 21.49
CA THR A 176 8.69 -20.61 22.18
C THR A 176 8.54 -20.66 23.71
N ALA A 177 7.70 -19.79 24.30
CA ALA A 177 7.37 -19.85 25.71
C ALA A 177 6.42 -21.03 26.07
N ASN A 178 5.49 -21.39 25.18
CA ASN A 178 4.50 -22.44 25.46
C ASN A 178 5.03 -23.87 25.20
N ILE A 179 6.11 -24.03 24.43
CA ILE A 179 6.74 -25.34 24.18
C ILE A 179 7.67 -25.78 25.33
N ARG A 180 8.03 -24.88 26.27
CA ARG A 180 8.88 -25.20 27.43
C ARG A 180 8.12 -25.62 28.70
N LEU A 181 6.78 -25.77 28.65
CA LEU A 181 5.95 -26.09 29.82
C LEU A 181 5.23 -27.45 29.76
N PHE A 182 5.57 -28.33 28.81
CA PHE A 182 5.24 -29.75 28.90
C PHE A 182 6.45 -30.55 29.40
N PRO A 183 6.63 -30.73 30.72
CA PRO A 183 7.44 -31.81 31.21
C PRO A 183 6.72 -33.12 30.89
N ILE A 184 7.48 -34.03 30.32
CA ILE A 184 7.31 -35.49 30.37
C ILE A 184 6.42 -35.90 31.56
N ILE A 185 5.23 -36.44 31.26
CA ILE A 185 4.55 -37.60 31.86
C ILE A 185 3.48 -38.05 30.85
#